data_AF-A0A453PTB4-F1
#
_entry.id   AF-A0A453PTB4-F1
#
_cell.length_a   1.000
_cell.length_b   1.000
_cell.length_c   1.000
_cell.angle_alpha   90.00
_cell.angle_beta   90.00
_cell.angle_gamma   90.00
#
_symmetry.space_group_name_H-M   'P 1'
#
loop_
_entity.id
_entity.type
_entity.pdbx_description
1 polymer ?
#
loop_
_entity_poly.entity_id
_entity_poly.type
_entity_poly.pdbx_seq_one_letter_code
_entity_poly.pdbx_strand_id
1 'polypeptide(L)'
;ADGSKRWGEKFFLLYTPFWLTLCLGVVVPFKLYESFTELEYLVLGLVSTVPAFVIPLLFVGKADSIRSLKDRYWVKANVWIIIFSYVGNYFWTHYFFTVLGASYTFPSWRMNN
;
A
#
# COMPACT_ATOMS: atom_id res chain seq x y z
N ALA A 1 15.61 5.56 21.21
CA ALA A 1 14.90 5.33 19.94
C ALA A 1 14.65 6.66 19.26
N ASP A 2 14.95 6.80 17.97
CA ASP A 2 14.75 8.06 17.23
C ASP A 2 13.26 8.45 17.21
N GLY A 3 12.96 9.71 17.55
CA GLY A 3 11.58 10.19 17.71
C GLY A 3 10.74 10.09 16.44
N SER A 4 11.38 10.23 15.27
CA SER A 4 10.78 10.07 13.95
C SER A 4 10.30 8.64 13.70
N LYS A 5 11.14 7.65 14.01
CA LYS A 5 10.82 6.23 13.84
C LYS A 5 9.63 5.82 14.70
N ARG A 6 9.64 6.18 15.99
CA ARG A 6 8.54 5.85 16.92
C ARG A 6 7.21 6.45 16.47
N TRP A 7 7.23 7.67 15.95
CA TRP A 7 6.01 8.32 15.46
C TRP A 7 5.47 7.61 14.21
N GLY A 8 6.34 7.30 13.24
CA GLY A 8 5.96 6.56 12.03
C GLY A 8 5.39 5.17 12.32
N GLU A 9 6.04 4.40 13.19
CA GLU A 9 5.56 3.06 13.58
C GLU A 9 4.17 3.11 14.22
N LYS A 10 3.94 4.07 15.14
CA LYS A 10 2.61 4.27 15.74
C LYS A 10 1.56 4.65 14.71
N PHE A 11 1.91 5.52 13.77
CA PHE A 11 1.02 5.92 12.69
C PHE A 11 0.62 4.72 11.83
N PHE A 12 1.60 3.93 11.34
CA PHE A 12 1.30 2.76 10.52
C PHE A 12 0.46 1.73 11.26
N LEU A 13 0.74 1.49 12.54
CA LEU A 13 -0.02 0.54 13.36
C LEU A 13 -1.48 0.99 13.58
N LEU A 14 -1.71 2.31 13.77
CA LEU A 14 -3.05 2.88 13.85
C LEU A 14 -3.76 2.92 12.49
N TYR A 15 -3.01 2.98 11.40
CA TYR A 15 -3.54 2.94 10.04
C TYR A 15 -3.89 1.51 9.59
N THR A 16 -3.24 0.48 10.16
CA THR A 16 -3.47 -0.93 9.81
C THR A 16 -4.95 -1.35 9.81
N PRO A 17 -5.77 -1.01 10.83
CA PRO A 17 -7.19 -1.34 10.82
C PRO A 17 -7.98 -0.73 9.67
N PHE A 18 -7.58 0.45 9.15
CA PHE A 18 -8.35 1.13 8.10
C PHE A 18 -8.37 0.32 6.79
N TRP A 19 -7.19 -0.03 6.25
CA TRP A 19 -7.15 -0.79 5.00
C TRP A 19 -7.59 -2.25 5.20
N LEU A 20 -7.37 -2.84 6.39
CA LEU A 20 -7.86 -4.18 6.71
C LEU A 20 -9.39 -4.23 6.74
N THR A 21 -10.03 -3.26 7.40
CA THR A 21 -11.51 -3.20 7.45
C THR A 21 -12.09 -2.94 6.07
N LEU A 22 -11.49 -2.05 5.27
CA LEU A 22 -11.90 -1.81 3.89
C LEU A 22 -11.80 -3.08 3.03
N CYS A 23 -10.62 -3.72 2.98
CA CYS A 23 -10.39 -4.86 2.09
C CYS A 23 -11.02 -6.16 2.63
N LEU A 24 -10.73 -6.53 3.87
CA LEU A 24 -11.16 -7.81 4.46
C LEU A 24 -12.51 -7.72 5.18
N GLY A 25 -12.88 -6.55 5.69
CA GLY A 25 -14.16 -6.36 6.39
C GLY A 25 -15.32 -6.00 5.48
N VAL A 26 -15.06 -5.35 4.33
CA VAL A 26 -16.09 -4.92 3.38
C VAL A 26 -15.96 -5.65 2.05
N VAL A 27 -14.84 -5.53 1.34
CA VAL A 27 -14.75 -6.06 -0.04
C VAL A 27 -14.89 -7.59 -0.08
N VAL A 28 -14.26 -8.31 0.85
CA VAL A 28 -14.32 -9.79 0.88
C VAL A 28 -15.70 -10.32 1.30
N PRO A 29 -16.31 -9.90 2.43
CA PRO A 29 -17.57 -10.50 2.89
C PRO A 29 -18.76 -10.21 1.96
N PHE A 30 -18.77 -9.03 1.33
CA PHE A 30 -19.78 -8.65 0.35
C PHE A 30 -19.46 -9.13 -1.07
N LYS A 31 -18.33 -9.82 -1.26
CA LYS A 31 -17.85 -10.33 -2.57
C LYS A 31 -17.80 -9.27 -3.67
N LEU A 32 -17.57 -8.00 -3.30
CA LEU A 32 -17.57 -6.88 -4.25
C LEU A 32 -16.48 -7.04 -5.32
N TYR A 33 -15.40 -7.75 -4.95
CA TYR A 33 -14.31 -8.08 -5.86
C TYR A 33 -14.80 -8.86 -7.10
N GLU A 34 -15.86 -9.67 -7.04
CA GLU A 34 -16.33 -10.43 -8.21
C GLU A 34 -16.88 -9.54 -9.33
N SER A 35 -17.42 -8.37 -8.96
CA SER A 35 -17.98 -7.40 -9.92
C SER A 35 -16.99 -6.33 -10.36
N PHE A 36 -15.80 -6.26 -9.75
CA PHE A 36 -14.87 -5.16 -10.00
C PHE A 36 -14.19 -5.29 -11.36
N THR A 37 -14.20 -4.17 -12.07
CA THR A 37 -13.39 -3.88 -13.26
C THR A 37 -11.97 -3.50 -12.85
N GLU A 38 -11.06 -3.48 -13.83
CA GLU A 38 -9.63 -3.16 -13.63
C GLU A 38 -9.43 -1.82 -12.91
N LEU A 39 -10.24 -0.82 -13.24
CA LEU A 39 -10.20 0.51 -12.64
C LEU A 39 -10.67 0.51 -11.18
N GLU A 40 -11.70 -0.25 -10.84
CA GLU A 40 -12.21 -0.32 -9.47
C GLU A 40 -11.20 -0.98 -8.53
N TYR A 41 -10.50 -2.01 -9.01
CA TYR A 41 -9.37 -2.58 -8.29
C TYR A 41 -8.22 -1.60 -8.10
N LEU A 42 -7.88 -0.82 -9.13
CA LEU A 42 -6.86 0.22 -9.03
C LEU A 42 -7.27 1.29 -8.02
N VAL A 43 -8.51 1.77 -8.07
CA VAL A 43 -9.06 2.77 -7.16
C VAL A 43 -9.08 2.23 -5.72
N LEU A 44 -9.47 0.97 -5.50
CA LEU A 44 -9.42 0.35 -4.18
C LEU A 44 -7.99 0.34 -3.61
N GLY A 45 -7.00 0.01 -4.43
CA GLY A 45 -5.58 0.08 -4.08
C GLY A 45 -5.12 1.52 -3.76
N LEU A 46 -5.56 2.50 -4.55
CA LEU A 46 -5.23 3.91 -4.29
C LEU A 46 -5.89 4.43 -3.01
N VAL A 47 -7.17 4.13 -2.77
CA VAL A 47 -7.89 4.54 -1.55
C VAL A 47 -7.25 3.94 -0.29
N SER A 48 -6.72 2.72 -0.38
CA SER A 48 -6.02 2.08 0.75
C SER A 48 -4.57 2.55 0.94
N THR A 49 -3.93 3.14 -0.08
CA THR A 49 -2.52 3.56 0.00
C THR A 49 -2.33 5.06 0.13
N VAL A 50 -3.08 5.88 -0.60
CA VAL A 50 -2.97 7.35 -0.62
C VAL A 50 -3.08 7.99 0.77
N PRO A 51 -4.02 7.59 1.65
CA PRO A 51 -4.11 8.16 2.99
C PRO A 51 -2.85 7.89 3.83
N ALA A 52 -2.13 6.78 3.60
CA ALA A 52 -0.86 6.50 4.26
C ALA A 52 0.25 7.51 3.92
N PHE A 53 0.10 8.28 2.84
CA PHE A 53 0.98 9.39 2.46
C PHE A 53 0.41 10.74 2.85
N VAL A 54 -0.88 10.96 2.60
CA VAL A 54 -1.53 12.26 2.81
C VAL A 54 -1.65 12.60 4.30
N ILE A 55 -2.05 11.64 5.15
CA ILE A 55 -2.21 11.87 6.58
C ILE A 55 -0.88 12.28 7.25
N PRO A 56 0.27 11.60 7.03
CA PRO A 56 1.53 12.03 7.63
C PRO A 56 2.14 13.29 7.01
N LEU A 57 1.70 13.70 5.81
CA LEU A 57 2.01 15.01 5.24
C LEU A 57 1.25 16.14 5.94
N LEU A 58 -0.03 15.93 6.26
CA LEU A 58 -0.87 16.94 6.92
C LEU A 58 -0.63 17.03 8.43
N PHE A 59 -0.47 15.87 9.09
CA PHE A 59 -0.28 15.77 10.54
C PHE A 59 1.17 15.40 10.85
N VAL A 60 2.09 16.36 10.67
CA VAL A 60 3.51 16.15 10.93
C VAL A 60 3.76 16.00 12.44
N GLY A 61 4.39 14.88 12.85
CA GLY A 61 4.81 14.69 14.23
C GLY A 61 5.81 15.78 14.68
N LYS A 62 5.72 16.23 15.93
CA LYS A 62 6.63 17.27 16.48
C LYS A 62 8.11 16.95 16.25
N ALA A 63 8.49 15.68 16.33
CA ALA A 63 9.86 15.20 16.08
C ALA A 63 10.31 15.29 14.60
N ASP A 64 9.36 15.33 13.67
CA ASP A 64 9.59 15.43 12.22
C ASP A 64 9.43 16.85 11.68
N SER A 65 8.86 17.78 12.47
CA SER A 65 8.61 19.17 12.07
C SER A 65 9.89 19.94 11.70
N ILE A 66 11.00 19.62 12.35
CA ILE A 66 12.32 20.26 12.14
C ILE A 66 13.09 19.60 10.99
N ARG A 67 12.70 18.38 10.57
CA ARG A 67 13.44 17.57 9.59
C ARG A 67 12.85 17.71 8.18
N SER A 68 13.75 17.75 7.20
CA SER A 68 13.39 17.68 5.78
C SER A 68 12.68 16.35 5.47
N LEU A 69 11.79 16.34 4.47
CA LEU A 69 10.99 15.15 4.10
C LEU A 69 11.86 13.92 3.84
N LYS A 70 13.05 14.11 3.24
CA LYS A 70 13.97 13.01 2.91
C LYS A 70 14.51 12.29 4.15
N ASP A 71 14.57 12.96 5.29
CA ASP A 71 15.12 12.41 6.54
C ASP A 71 14.06 11.78 7.43
N ARG A 72 12.77 11.98 7.11
CA ARG A 72 11.65 11.43 7.87
C ARG A 72 11.56 9.92 7.65
N TYR A 73 11.44 9.17 8.74
CA TYR A 73 11.38 7.71 8.70
C TYR A 73 10.20 7.21 7.85
N TRP A 74 9.02 7.81 7.99
CA TRP A 74 7.81 7.38 7.27
C TRP A 74 7.96 7.54 5.75
N VAL A 75 8.71 8.52 5.26
CA VAL A 75 9.00 8.70 3.83
C VAL A 75 9.88 7.56 3.34
N LYS A 76 10.98 7.27 4.05
CA LYS A 76 11.89 6.16 3.71
C LYS A 76 11.16 4.81 3.72
N ALA A 77 10.32 4.58 4.73
CA ALA A 77 9.51 3.36 4.84
C ALA A 77 8.57 3.18 3.65
N ASN A 78 7.82 4.22 3.27
CA ASN A 78 6.92 4.16 2.13
C ASN A 78 7.65 3.97 0.80
N VAL A 79 8.77 4.66 0.58
CA VAL A 79 9.59 4.49 -0.65
C VAL A 79 10.09 3.06 -0.75
N TRP A 80 10.56 2.48 0.37
CA TRP A 80 10.97 1.08 0.40
C TRP A 80 9.82 0.13 0.04
N ILE A 81 8.63 0.35 0.60
CA ILE A 81 7.43 -0.45 0.30
C ILE A 81 7.05 -0.33 -1.18
N ILE A 82 7.12 0.86 -1.78
CA ILE A 82 6.84 1.05 -3.22
C ILE A 82 7.81 0.23 -4.06
N ILE A 83 9.12 0.36 -3.81
CA ILE A 83 10.15 -0.36 -4.58
C ILE A 83 9.95 -1.87 -4.43
N PHE A 84 9.79 -2.35 -3.20
CA PHE A 84 9.60 -3.76 -2.91
C PHE A 84 8.33 -4.31 -3.58
N SER A 85 7.22 -3.57 -3.47
CA SER A 85 5.96 -3.91 -4.10
C SER A 85 6.07 -3.95 -5.63
N TYR A 86 6.67 -2.93 -6.25
CA TYR A 86 6.83 -2.87 -7.69
C TYR A 86 7.68 -4.04 -8.21
N VAL A 87 8.84 -4.28 -7.59
CA VAL A 87 9.74 -5.37 -8.00
C VAL A 87 9.06 -6.73 -7.82
N GLY A 88 8.43 -6.95 -6.67
CA GLY A 88 7.72 -8.19 -6.38
C GLY A 88 6.57 -8.46 -7.34
N ASN A 89 5.70 -7.46 -7.55
CA ASN A 89 4.50 -7.61 -8.37
C ASN A 89 4.79 -7.63 -9.88
N TYR A 90 5.80 -6.90 -10.35
CA TYR A 90 6.08 -6.79 -11.79
C TYR A 90 7.03 -7.87 -12.31
N PHE A 91 8.14 -8.15 -11.59
CA PHE A 91 9.18 -9.05 -12.08
C PHE A 91 9.07 -10.47 -11.49
N TRP A 92 8.71 -10.60 -10.22
CA TRP A 92 8.78 -11.88 -9.52
C TRP A 92 7.50 -12.73 -9.68
N THR A 93 6.33 -12.11 -9.80
CA THR A 93 5.05 -12.83 -9.95
C THR A 93 5.04 -13.81 -11.11
N HIS A 94 5.68 -13.48 -12.24
CA HIS A 94 5.79 -14.39 -13.39
C HIS A 94 6.50 -15.71 -13.02
N TYR A 95 7.54 -15.66 -12.18
CA TYR A 95 8.20 -16.87 -11.69
C TYR A 95 7.24 -17.73 -10.85
N PHE A 96 6.44 -17.12 -9.98
CA PHE A 96 5.44 -17.86 -9.18
C PHE A 96 4.37 -18.51 -10.06
N PHE A 97 3.80 -17.78 -11.01
CA PHE A 97 2.74 -18.29 -11.89
C PHE A 97 3.26 -19.39 -12.83
N THR A 98 4.47 -19.23 -13.37
CA THR A 98 5.07 -20.21 -14.30
C THR A 98 5.48 -21.50 -13.59
N VAL A 99 6.05 -21.40 -12.39
CA VAL A 99 6.49 -22.58 -11.62
C VAL A 99 5.30 -23.34 -11.02
N LEU A 100 4.26 -22.64 -10.58
CA LEU A 100 3.07 -23.24 -9.98
C LEU A 100 1.97 -23.60 -11.01
N GLY A 101 2.13 -23.22 -12.28
CA GLY A 101 1.14 -23.46 -13.34
C GLY A 101 -0.18 -22.72 -13.13
N ALA A 102 -0.18 -21.61 -12.39
CA ALA A 102 -1.39 -20.85 -12.06
C ALA A 102 -1.58 -19.68 -13.05
N SER A 103 -2.81 -19.48 -13.52
CA SER A 103 -3.18 -18.33 -14.36
C SER A 103 -3.95 -17.29 -13.55
N TYR A 104 -3.60 -16.02 -13.71
CA TYR A 104 -4.31 -14.92 -13.06
C TYR A 104 -5.64 -14.67 -13.78
N THR A 105 -6.76 -14.83 -13.08
CA THR A 105 -8.12 -14.71 -13.63
C THR A 105 -8.78 -13.38 -13.34
N PHE A 106 -8.20 -12.56 -12.45
CA PHE A 106 -8.77 -11.26 -12.11
C PHE A 106 -8.40 -10.21 -13.16
N PRO A 107 -9.33 -9.29 -13.47
CA PRO A 107 -9.01 -8.12 -14.27
C PRO A 107 -8.00 -7.26 -13.50
N SER A 108 -6.87 -6.91 -14.14
CA SER A 108 -5.84 -6.07 -13.54
C SER A 108 -5.38 -5.00 -14.51
N TRP A 109 -5.12 -3.79 -13.98
CA TRP A 109 -4.62 -2.69 -14.79
C TRP A 109 -3.26 -3.04 -15.40
N ARG A 110 -3.19 -3.06 -16.73
CA ARG A 110 -1.95 -3.37 -17.47
C ARG A 110 -1.27 -2.07 -17.87
N MET A 111 -0.05 -1.85 -17.36
CA MET A 111 0.78 -0.70 -17.77
C MET A 111 1.44 -0.90 -19.13
N ASN A 112 1.66 -2.15 -19.53
CA ASN A 112 2.25 -2.50 -20.82
C ASN A 112 1.29 -3.41 -21.60
N ASN A 113 1.24 -3.23 -22.92
CA ASN A 113 0.39 -3.97 -23.84
C ASN A 113 0.92 -5.40 -24.09
#